data_AF-A0AAW2R204-F1
#
_entry.id   AF-A0AAW2R204-F1
#
_cell.length_a   1.000
_cell.length_b   1.000
_cell.length_c   1.000
_cell.angle_alpha   90.00
_cell.angle_beta   90.00
_cell.angle_gamma   90.00
#
_symmetry.space_group_name_H-M   'P 1'
#
loop_
_entity.id
_entity.type
_entity.pdbx_description
1 polymer ?
#
loop_
_entity_poly.entity_id
_entity_poly.type
_entity_poly.pdbx_seq_one_letter_code
_entity_poly.pdbx_strand_id
1 'polypeptide(L)'
;MSCNSISLSFLQSTWATTRTQQLRDGTRPSSVPALSLHPRRLVVEAKSRTRTQDRTARHVRIRKKVEGTPERPRLCVFRSNKHIYAQVIDDSKMHTLASASTVQKPISEEFDYSSGPTIDVAKRVGEILAKTCLEKGITKVAFDRGGYPYHGRIEALADAAREHGLQF
;
A
#
# COMPACT_ATOMS: atom_id res chain seq x y z
N MET A 1 3.61 61.07 -6.30
CA MET A 1 4.92 61.73 -6.17
C MET A 1 5.98 60.65 -6.20
N SER A 2 6.96 60.80 -7.12
CA SER A 2 8.18 59.99 -7.37
C SER A 2 7.97 58.49 -7.67
N CYS A 3 8.67 57.82 -8.59
CA CYS A 3 9.66 58.20 -9.60
C CYS A 3 9.80 57.00 -10.58
N ASN A 4 9.99 57.30 -11.86
CA ASN A 4 10.94 56.67 -12.81
C ASN A 4 10.93 55.14 -13.07
N SER A 5 11.21 54.62 -14.25
CA SER A 5 11.51 55.14 -15.59
C SER A 5 11.89 53.96 -16.49
N ILE A 6 11.64 54.06 -17.81
CA ILE A 6 12.48 53.52 -18.92
C ILE A 6 12.48 51.98 -19.11
N SER A 7 12.36 51.39 -20.31
CA SER A 7 12.06 51.87 -21.66
C SER A 7 11.93 50.69 -22.64
N LEU A 8 11.26 51.00 -23.77
CA LEU A 8 11.62 50.64 -25.16
C LEU A 8 11.67 49.15 -25.56
N SER A 9 10.67 48.66 -26.30
CA SER A 9 10.61 48.68 -27.78
C SER A 9 11.12 47.34 -28.36
N PHE A 10 10.72 46.80 -29.49
CA PHE A 10 10.02 47.30 -30.67
C PHE A 10 9.81 46.05 -31.56
N LEU A 11 8.66 45.96 -32.24
CA LEU A 11 8.51 45.59 -33.66
C LEU A 11 8.98 44.19 -34.16
N GLN A 12 8.39 43.52 -35.15
CA GLN A 12 7.17 43.67 -35.95
C GLN A 12 7.16 42.45 -36.90
N SER A 13 5.99 41.83 -37.13
CA SER A 13 5.50 41.45 -38.48
C SER A 13 6.28 40.34 -39.26
N THR A 14 5.80 39.62 -40.28
CA THR A 14 4.57 39.53 -41.08
C THR A 14 4.63 38.21 -41.89
N TRP A 15 3.48 37.55 -42.04
CA TRP A 15 2.85 37.04 -43.29
C TRP A 15 3.40 35.81 -44.05
N ALA A 16 2.56 34.77 -44.05
CA ALA A 16 1.92 34.09 -45.19
C ALA A 16 2.72 33.67 -46.45
N THR A 17 2.70 32.35 -46.68
CA THR A 17 2.36 31.62 -47.93
C THR A 17 3.09 31.98 -49.23
N THR A 18 3.83 31.01 -49.77
CA THR A 18 3.84 30.80 -51.22
C THR A 18 4.00 29.31 -51.57
N ARG A 19 3.02 28.87 -52.36
CA ARG A 19 2.89 27.58 -53.03
C ARG A 19 3.67 27.66 -54.34
N THR A 20 4.58 26.73 -54.59
CA THR A 20 5.09 26.47 -55.94
C THR A 20 5.14 24.97 -56.18
N GLN A 21 4.26 24.50 -57.05
CA GLN A 21 4.31 23.17 -57.66
C GLN A 21 5.51 23.10 -58.60
N GLN A 22 6.17 21.95 -58.67
CA GLN A 22 6.70 21.45 -59.95
C GLN A 22 6.75 19.92 -59.96
N LEU A 23 6.56 19.40 -61.17
CA LEU A 23 6.00 18.10 -61.53
C LEU A 23 7.07 17.03 -61.74
N ARG A 24 6.64 15.78 -61.51
CA ARG A 24 6.95 14.53 -62.23
C ARG A 24 8.42 14.30 -62.65
N ASP A 25 9.01 13.26 -62.08
CA ASP A 25 9.62 12.19 -62.88
C ASP A 25 9.51 10.85 -62.14
N GLY A 26 9.15 9.82 -62.89
CA GLY A 26 8.94 8.48 -62.39
C GLY A 26 10.25 7.72 -62.22
N THR A 27 10.36 6.99 -61.13
CA THR A 27 10.76 5.57 -61.12
C THR A 27 10.27 5.01 -59.79
N ARG A 28 9.50 3.91 -59.84
CA ARG A 28 9.20 3.13 -58.63
C ARG A 28 10.43 2.24 -58.36
N PRO A 29 11.19 2.41 -57.26
CA PRO A 29 11.96 1.30 -56.77
C PRO A 29 10.98 0.33 -56.10
N SER A 30 10.65 -0.73 -56.83
CA SER A 30 10.06 -1.95 -56.30
C SER A 30 11.05 -2.60 -55.33
N SER A 31 10.95 -2.30 -54.05
CA SER A 31 11.42 -3.20 -53.01
C SER A 31 10.63 -2.91 -51.74
N VAL A 32 9.47 -3.57 -51.62
CA VAL A 32 8.90 -3.83 -50.31
C VAL A 32 10.02 -4.52 -49.52
N PRO A 33 10.48 -4.00 -48.37
CA PRO A 33 11.46 -4.73 -47.58
C PRO A 33 10.80 -6.06 -47.23
N ALA A 34 11.45 -7.16 -47.60
CA ALA A 34 10.99 -8.49 -47.25
C ALA A 34 10.66 -8.47 -45.75
N LEU A 35 9.39 -8.70 -45.42
CA LEU A 35 8.95 -8.97 -44.06
C LEU A 35 9.76 -10.17 -43.62
N SER A 36 10.88 -9.89 -42.98
CA SER A 36 11.73 -10.91 -42.43
C SER A 36 10.89 -11.61 -41.37
N LEU A 37 10.49 -12.84 -41.68
CA LEU A 37 9.87 -13.76 -40.74
C LEU A 37 10.93 -14.16 -39.72
N HIS A 38 11.46 -13.19 -38.97
CA HIS A 38 12.07 -13.47 -37.70
C HIS A 38 10.92 -13.95 -36.82
N PRO A 39 10.96 -15.19 -36.29
CA PRO A 39 9.98 -15.58 -35.30
C PRO A 39 10.04 -14.51 -34.21
N ARG A 40 8.95 -13.76 -34.02
CA ARG A 40 8.86 -12.81 -32.92
C ARG A 40 9.13 -13.63 -31.67
N ARG A 41 10.34 -13.48 -31.12
CA ARG A 41 10.76 -14.18 -29.92
C ARG A 41 9.72 -13.81 -28.88
N LEU A 42 8.85 -14.75 -28.53
CA LEU A 42 7.94 -14.55 -27.41
C LEU A 42 8.84 -14.52 -26.18
N VAL A 43 9.21 -13.31 -25.77
CA VAL A 43 9.88 -13.08 -24.50
C VAL A 43 8.80 -13.27 -23.45
N VAL A 44 8.70 -14.50 -22.93
CA VAL A 44 7.87 -14.77 -21.76
C VAL A 44 8.66 -14.27 -20.55
N GLU A 45 8.40 -13.02 -20.17
CA GLU A 45 8.91 -12.50 -18.90
C GLU A 45 8.11 -13.12 -17.76
N ALA A 46 8.76 -13.98 -16.98
CA ALA A 46 8.19 -14.45 -15.73
C ALA A 46 8.01 -13.24 -14.81
N LYS A 47 6.75 -12.88 -14.51
CA LYS A 47 6.41 -11.82 -13.56
C LYS A 47 6.71 -12.30 -12.15
N SER A 48 7.99 -12.41 -11.77
CA SER A 48 8.43 -12.79 -10.44
C SER A 48 8.02 -11.69 -9.46
N ARG A 49 6.94 -11.91 -8.72
CA ARG A 49 6.45 -10.96 -7.74
C ARG A 49 7.32 -11.03 -6.49
N THR A 50 7.58 -9.88 -5.89
CA THR A 50 8.29 -9.84 -4.61
C THR A 50 7.37 -10.34 -3.49
N ARG A 51 7.95 -10.89 -2.42
CA ARG A 51 7.20 -11.33 -1.22
C ARG A 51 6.22 -10.26 -0.72
N THR A 52 6.64 -8.99 -0.76
CA THR A 52 5.83 -7.84 -0.35
C THR A 52 4.64 -7.63 -1.27
N GLN A 53 4.83 -7.71 -2.59
CA GLN A 53 3.74 -7.59 -3.57
C GLN A 53 2.70 -8.70 -3.38
N ASP A 54 3.12 -9.95 -3.18
CA ASP A 54 2.18 -11.06 -2.96
C ASP A 54 1.42 -10.95 -1.63
N ARG A 55 2.09 -10.50 -0.57
CA ARG A 55 1.41 -10.19 0.70
C ARG A 55 0.39 -9.08 0.51
N THR A 56 0.75 -7.98 -0.15
CA THR A 56 -0.17 -6.86 -0.40
C THR A 56 -1.35 -7.28 -1.28
N ALA A 57 -1.14 -8.10 -2.31
CA ALA A 57 -2.23 -8.64 -3.13
C ALA A 57 -3.21 -9.50 -2.31
N ARG A 58 -2.70 -10.37 -1.44
CA ARG A 58 -3.53 -11.16 -0.50
C ARG A 58 -4.28 -10.27 0.48
N HIS A 59 -3.62 -9.24 0.98
CA HIS A 59 -4.19 -8.27 1.91
C HIS A 59 -5.36 -7.53 1.30
N VAL A 60 -5.19 -6.97 0.10
CA VAL A 60 -6.27 -6.33 -0.66
C VAL A 60 -7.42 -7.30 -0.92
N ARG A 61 -7.13 -8.55 -1.28
CA ARG A 61 -8.18 -9.57 -1.50
C ARG A 61 -8.99 -9.87 -0.24
N ILE A 62 -8.36 -9.91 0.94
CA ILE A 62 -9.06 -10.12 2.22
C ILE A 62 -9.94 -8.91 2.55
N ARG A 63 -9.42 -7.70 2.35
CA ARG A 63 -10.15 -6.44 2.58
C ARG A 63 -11.37 -6.23 1.69
N LYS A 64 -11.52 -6.98 0.60
CA LYS A 64 -12.77 -6.99 -0.17
C LYS A 64 -13.96 -7.57 0.62
N LYS A 65 -13.71 -8.32 1.69
CA LYS A 65 -14.74 -8.94 2.53
C LYS A 65 -14.79 -8.37 3.94
N VAL A 66 -13.67 -7.81 4.42
CA VAL A 66 -13.53 -7.31 5.79
C VAL A 66 -13.49 -5.79 5.74
N GLU A 67 -14.55 -5.17 6.24
CA GLU A 67 -14.73 -3.71 6.29
C GLU A 67 -14.92 -3.29 7.76
N GLY A 68 -14.30 -2.17 8.15
CA GLY A 68 -14.45 -1.60 9.49
C GLY A 68 -15.59 -0.60 9.56
N THR A 69 -16.64 -0.92 10.29
CA THR A 69 -17.74 -0.01 10.62
C THR A 69 -17.51 0.64 11.99
N PRO A 70 -18.20 1.73 12.36
CA PRO A 70 -18.08 2.31 13.70
C PRO A 70 -18.49 1.33 14.80
N GLU A 71 -19.46 0.44 14.54
CA GLU A 71 -19.91 -0.59 15.49
C GLU A 71 -18.98 -1.81 15.54
N ARG A 72 -18.37 -2.16 14.41
CA ARG A 72 -17.42 -3.26 14.28
C ARG A 72 -16.15 -2.77 13.59
N PRO A 73 -15.25 -2.08 14.31
CA PRO A 73 -13.99 -1.60 13.76
C PRO A 73 -13.11 -2.77 13.30
N ARG A 74 -12.25 -2.53 12.31
CA ARG A 74 -11.36 -3.54 11.75
C ARG A 74 -10.06 -3.60 12.54
N LEU A 75 -9.73 -4.76 13.09
CA LEU A 75 -8.45 -5.04 13.74
C LEU A 75 -7.44 -5.49 12.70
N CYS A 76 -6.54 -4.60 12.31
CA CYS A 76 -5.48 -4.83 11.33
C CYS A 76 -4.20 -5.29 12.02
N VAL A 77 -3.69 -6.47 11.65
CA VAL A 77 -2.40 -6.98 12.13
C VAL A 77 -1.31 -6.84 11.05
N PHE A 78 -0.17 -6.28 11.42
CA PHE A 78 1.02 -6.24 10.57
C PHE A 78 2.22 -6.85 11.30
N ARG A 79 2.90 -7.78 10.62
CA ARG A 79 4.10 -8.44 11.13
C ARG A 79 5.30 -8.13 10.24
N SER A 80 6.29 -7.44 10.81
CA SER A 80 7.59 -7.26 10.19
C SER A 80 8.53 -8.42 10.56
N ASN A 81 9.79 -8.35 10.15
CA ASN A 81 10.78 -9.37 10.54
C ASN A 81 11.09 -9.29 12.05
N LYS A 82 11.05 -8.08 12.63
CA LYS A 82 11.42 -7.83 14.03
C LYS A 82 10.22 -7.55 14.94
N HIS A 83 9.15 -6.95 14.43
CA HIS A 83 8.09 -6.37 15.27
C HIS A 83 6.70 -6.80 14.81
N ILE A 84 5.73 -6.71 15.74
CA ILE A 84 4.31 -6.87 15.47
C ILE A 84 3.60 -5.56 15.82
N TYR A 85 2.69 -5.17 14.93
CA TYR A 85 1.84 -4.00 15.08
C TYR A 85 0.39 -4.44 14.92
N ALA A 86 -0.47 -4.00 15.83
CA ALA A 86 -1.91 -4.19 15.76
C ALA A 86 -2.61 -2.84 15.89
N GLN A 87 -3.59 -2.60 15.04
CA GLN A 87 -4.36 -1.36 14.99
C GLN A 87 -5.83 -1.66 14.86
N VAL A 88 -6.68 -0.91 15.55
CA VAL A 88 -8.13 -0.95 15.42
C VAL A 88 -8.58 0.30 14.69
N ILE A 89 -9.16 0.13 13.51
CA ILE A 89 -9.43 1.20 12.54
C ILE A 89 -10.92 1.24 12.25
N ASP A 90 -11.50 2.43 12.28
CA ASP A 90 -12.81 2.75 11.70
C ASP A 90 -12.58 3.26 10.27
N ASP A 91 -12.99 2.48 9.27
CA ASP A 91 -12.77 2.81 7.86
C ASP A 91 -13.73 3.93 7.40
N SER A 92 -14.87 4.14 8.07
CA SER A 92 -15.83 5.22 7.76
C SER A 92 -15.25 6.60 8.07
N LYS A 93 -14.58 6.71 9.23
CA LYS A 93 -13.96 7.95 9.70
C LYS A 93 -12.48 8.05 9.33
N MET A 94 -11.92 7.00 8.72
CA MET A 94 -10.48 6.84 8.45
C MET A 94 -9.62 7.10 9.71
N HIS A 95 -10.13 6.69 10.88
CA HIS A 95 -9.52 7.01 12.17
C HIS A 95 -9.09 5.73 12.89
N THR A 96 -7.90 5.77 13.49
CA THR A 96 -7.39 4.66 14.29
C THR A 96 -7.79 4.87 15.74
N LEU A 97 -8.66 3.98 16.23
CA LEU A 97 -9.20 4.06 17.58
C LEU A 97 -8.20 3.59 18.61
N ALA A 98 -7.53 2.46 18.38
CA ALA A 98 -6.53 1.90 19.28
C ALA A 98 -5.33 1.35 18.50
N SER A 99 -4.15 1.36 19.12
CA SER A 99 -2.94 0.78 18.52
C SER A 99 -2.04 0.21 19.60
N ALA A 100 -1.54 -1.00 19.34
CA ALA A 100 -0.55 -1.67 20.19
C ALA A 100 0.61 -2.14 19.31
N SER A 101 1.83 -1.96 19.79
CA SER A 101 3.00 -2.45 19.07
C SER A 101 4.13 -2.82 20.00
N THR A 102 4.96 -3.76 19.57
CA THR A 102 6.14 -4.20 20.32
C THR A 102 7.22 -3.13 20.48
N VAL A 103 7.05 -1.95 19.86
CA VAL A 103 7.95 -0.80 19.97
C VAL A 103 7.52 0.14 21.10
N GLN A 104 6.30 -0.01 21.61
CA GLN A 104 5.84 0.79 22.75
C GLN A 104 6.60 0.37 24.03
N LYS A 105 6.98 1.36 24.83
CA LYS A 105 7.70 1.22 26.11
C LYS A 105 7.25 0.04 26.98
N PRO A 106 5.95 -0.17 27.26
CA PRO A 106 5.51 -1.27 28.13
C PRO A 106 5.91 -2.66 27.62
N ILE A 107 6.06 -2.85 26.31
CA ILE A 107 6.41 -4.16 25.72
C ILE A 107 7.91 -4.26 25.47
N SER A 108 8.56 -3.16 25.11
CA SER A 108 10.00 -3.16 24.87
C SER A 108 10.80 -3.39 26.14
N GLU A 109 10.31 -2.91 27.29
CA GLU A 109 10.98 -3.10 28.59
C GLU A 109 10.77 -4.53 29.15
N GLU A 110 9.65 -5.18 28.81
CA GLU A 110 9.35 -6.54 29.29
C GLU A 110 10.04 -7.62 28.45
N PHE A 111 10.30 -7.37 27.16
CA PHE A 111 10.87 -8.36 26.25
C PHE A 111 12.02 -7.81 25.40
N ASP A 112 13.24 -8.12 25.81
CA ASP A 112 14.42 -7.99 24.98
C ASP A 112 14.56 -9.21 24.06
N TYR A 113 14.03 -9.12 22.84
CA TYR A 113 14.22 -10.14 21.81
C TYR A 113 15.23 -9.68 20.75
N SER A 114 16.34 -10.41 20.61
CA SER A 114 17.34 -10.14 19.56
C SER A 114 16.86 -10.58 18.17
N SER A 115 15.98 -11.59 18.09
CA SER A 115 15.60 -12.29 16.86
C SER A 115 14.08 -12.43 16.70
N GLY A 116 13.43 -11.40 16.16
CA GLY A 116 12.02 -11.45 15.75
C GLY A 116 11.02 -11.55 16.90
N PRO A 117 9.72 -11.31 16.64
CA PRO A 117 8.71 -11.37 17.68
C PRO A 117 8.40 -12.84 18.02
N THR A 118 8.45 -13.23 19.29
CA THR A 118 8.06 -14.58 19.76
C THR A 118 6.53 -14.71 19.86
N ILE A 119 6.02 -15.92 20.06
CA ILE A 119 4.59 -16.17 20.31
C ILE A 119 4.12 -15.43 21.57
N ASP A 120 4.94 -15.43 22.64
CA ASP A 120 4.59 -14.77 23.90
C ASP A 120 4.47 -13.25 23.75
N VAL A 121 5.35 -12.64 22.95
CA VAL A 121 5.27 -11.22 22.59
C VAL A 121 3.97 -10.93 21.84
N ALA A 122 3.54 -11.83 20.95
CA ALA A 122 2.28 -11.66 20.22
C ALA A 122 1.04 -11.73 21.14
N LYS A 123 1.07 -12.62 22.14
CA LYS A 123 0.03 -12.71 23.18
C LYS A 123 -0.06 -11.39 23.93
N ARG A 124 1.06 -10.89 24.46
CA ARG A 124 1.14 -9.62 25.20
C ARG A 124 0.62 -8.42 24.42
N VAL A 125 0.95 -8.31 23.13
CA VAL A 125 0.39 -7.28 22.25
C VAL A 125 -1.14 -7.41 22.16
N GLY A 126 -1.67 -8.63 22.07
CA GLY A 126 -3.12 -8.90 22.09
C GLY A 126 -3.78 -8.47 23.39
N GLU A 127 -3.18 -8.76 24.55
CA GLU A 127 -3.71 -8.37 25.87
C GLU A 127 -3.80 -6.85 26.01
N ILE A 128 -2.71 -6.14 25.65
CA ILE A 128 -2.65 -4.68 25.74
C ILE A 128 -3.67 -4.05 24.81
N LEU A 129 -3.77 -4.56 23.57
CA LEU A 129 -4.74 -4.06 22.60
C LEU A 129 -6.18 -4.23 23.11
N ALA A 130 -6.51 -5.39 23.67
CA ALA A 130 -7.85 -5.66 24.20
C ALA A 130 -8.19 -4.71 25.36
N LYS A 131 -7.28 -4.50 26.31
CA LYS A 131 -7.44 -3.54 27.41
C LYS A 131 -7.71 -2.12 26.90
N THR A 132 -6.89 -1.64 25.96
CA THR A 132 -7.08 -0.30 25.37
C THR A 132 -8.39 -0.18 24.59
N CYS A 133 -8.89 -1.26 23.97
CA CYS A 133 -10.18 -1.26 23.27
C CYS A 133 -11.34 -1.21 24.26
N LEU A 134 -11.27 -1.97 25.35
CA LEU A 134 -12.29 -1.97 26.40
C LEU A 134 -12.39 -0.62 27.11
N GLU A 135 -11.25 0.04 27.39
CA GLU A 135 -11.22 1.42 27.92
C GLU A 135 -11.94 2.41 27.00
N LYS A 136 -11.93 2.16 25.69
CA LYS A 136 -12.61 2.96 24.66
C LYS A 136 -14.04 2.50 24.38
N GLY A 137 -14.53 1.48 25.09
CA GLY A 137 -15.88 0.93 24.92
C GLY A 137 -16.07 0.07 23.65
N ILE A 138 -14.98 -0.42 23.05
CA ILE A 138 -15.03 -1.24 21.83
C ILE A 138 -14.98 -2.72 22.22
N THR A 139 -16.09 -3.43 22.03
CA THR A 139 -16.20 -4.86 22.37
C THR A 139 -16.18 -5.77 21.16
N LYS A 140 -16.74 -5.33 20.03
CA LYS A 140 -16.85 -6.10 18.78
C LYS A 140 -15.89 -5.57 17.73
N VAL A 141 -15.08 -6.45 17.14
CA VAL A 141 -14.15 -6.08 16.06
C VAL A 141 -14.20 -7.08 14.91
N ALA A 142 -13.74 -6.67 13.73
CA ALA A 142 -13.56 -7.55 12.59
C ALA A 142 -12.07 -7.85 12.42
N PHE A 143 -11.68 -9.13 12.49
CA PHE A 143 -10.27 -9.51 12.45
C PHE A 143 -9.69 -9.52 11.03
N ASP A 144 -8.72 -8.64 10.76
CA ASP A 144 -7.95 -8.54 9.52
C ASP A 144 -6.52 -9.06 9.75
N ARG A 145 -6.27 -10.27 9.27
CA ARG A 145 -4.98 -10.98 9.37
C ARG A 145 -3.85 -10.40 8.50
N GLY A 146 -4.05 -9.28 7.79
CA GLY A 146 -2.92 -8.55 7.19
C GLY A 146 -2.28 -9.19 5.96
N GLY A 147 -2.95 -10.17 5.35
CA GLY A 147 -2.39 -11.01 4.28
C GLY A 147 -1.47 -12.14 4.76
N TYR A 148 -1.32 -12.33 6.08
CA TYR A 148 -0.61 -13.46 6.68
C TYR A 148 -1.56 -14.66 6.86
N PRO A 149 -1.06 -15.91 6.82
CA PRO A 149 -1.83 -17.07 7.26
C PRO A 149 -2.23 -16.94 8.72
N TYR A 150 -3.43 -17.39 9.05
CA TYR A 150 -3.88 -17.49 10.45
C TYR A 150 -3.22 -18.71 11.07
N HIS A 151 -2.05 -18.50 11.67
CA HIS A 151 -1.26 -19.52 12.34
C HIS A 151 -0.22 -18.88 13.27
N GLY A 152 0.22 -19.62 14.29
CA GLY A 152 1.36 -19.29 15.14
C GLY A 152 1.18 -17.94 15.81
N ARG A 153 2.02 -16.94 15.47
CA ARG A 153 1.96 -15.60 16.10
C ARG A 153 0.64 -14.85 15.87
N ILE A 154 0.04 -15.01 14.70
CA ILE A 154 -1.22 -14.30 14.36
C ILE A 154 -2.39 -14.93 15.09
N GLU A 155 -2.37 -16.25 15.23
CA GLU A 155 -3.33 -17.03 16.01
C GLU A 155 -3.22 -16.70 17.49
N ALA A 156 -2.01 -16.74 18.06
CA ALA A 156 -1.77 -16.41 19.46
C ALA A 156 -2.17 -14.97 19.85
N LEU A 157 -1.98 -13.99 18.96
CA LEU A 157 -2.47 -12.62 19.18
C LEU A 157 -4.00 -12.58 19.22
N ALA A 158 -4.66 -13.33 18.33
CA ALA A 158 -6.10 -13.40 18.28
C ALA A 158 -6.67 -14.10 19.51
N ASP A 159 -6.07 -15.20 19.95
CA ASP A 159 -6.55 -15.94 21.11
C ASP A 159 -6.40 -15.11 22.40
N ALA A 160 -5.26 -14.43 22.56
CA ALA A 160 -5.09 -13.47 23.66
C ALA A 160 -6.15 -12.35 23.62
N ALA A 161 -6.44 -11.78 22.45
CA ALA A 161 -7.48 -10.76 22.34
C ALA A 161 -8.88 -11.28 22.72
N ARG A 162 -9.19 -12.55 22.40
CA ARG A 162 -10.45 -13.21 22.80
C ARG A 162 -10.54 -13.46 24.29
N GLU A 163 -9.46 -13.95 24.90
CA GLU A 163 -9.37 -14.19 26.35
C GLU A 163 -9.59 -12.92 27.17
N HIS A 164 -9.09 -11.78 26.66
CA HIS A 164 -9.25 -10.46 27.28
C HIS A 164 -10.55 -9.74 26.87
N GLY A 165 -11.54 -10.45 26.32
CA GLY A 165 -12.92 -9.97 26.17
C GLY A 165 -13.27 -9.32 24.83
N LEU A 166 -12.36 -9.32 23.85
CA LEU A 166 -12.64 -8.81 22.51
C LEU A 166 -13.38 -9.87 21.67
N GLN A 167 -14.55 -9.52 21.13
CA GLN A 167 -15.38 -10.44 20.35
C GLN A 167 -15.17 -10.24 18.85
N PHE A 168 -14.70 -11.29 18.16
CA PHE A 168 -14.53 -11.26 16.70
C PHE A 168 -14.54 -12.64 16.02
#